data_AF-A0A7Z8VHY3-F1
#
_entry.id   AF-A0A7Z8VHY3-F1
#
_cell.length_a   1.000
_cell.length_b   1.000
_cell.length_c   1.000
_cell.angle_alpha   90.00
_cell.angle_beta   90.00
_cell.angle_gamma   90.00
#
_symmetry.space_group_name_H-M   'P 1'
#
loop_
_entity.id
_entity.type
_entity.pdbx_description
1 polymer ?
#
loop_
_entity_poly.entity_id
_entity_poly.type
_entity_poly.pdbx_seq_one_letter_code
_entity_poly.pdbx_strand_id
1 'polypeptide(L)'
;MYDYGQVALENTIKELKKYSVDYIGSGIDFHEAYTTKIIKQNDIKIGLLAACENEFGCLYEEQDRGGYAWIFHPLIEDNIRKLQSEVDAIVLIAHAGVENIDFPIKEWRDRYKRLCDVGVDVIIGHHPHVPQGYEHYNKSMIFYSLGNFYFDTASFRNKTDDSYSVILDFGIDGLMNYDLIYHKKINGQTCKVSALDVSFTVSELNSLLSTNYLRRNDEISITLFNQYYFSYYETALGVLPKNSNTVNKIKHFIKKIIFRNINRDNRNLMLLHNLRIDTHRFVVQRALSLLSEYKQ
;
A
#
# COMPACT_ATOMS: atom_id res chain seq x y z
N MET A 1 -10.35 -4.50 -0.05
CA MET A 1 -11.24 -4.97 -1.15
C MET A 1 -11.58 -6.44 -1.05
N TYR A 2 -10.69 -7.32 -0.55
CA TYR A 2 -10.94 -8.76 -0.45
C TYR A 2 -11.12 -9.25 1.00
N ASP A 3 -11.36 -8.34 1.95
CA ASP A 3 -11.31 -8.59 3.39
C ASP A 3 -12.35 -9.62 3.86
N TYR A 4 -13.50 -9.68 3.16
CA TYR A 4 -14.57 -10.65 3.38
C TYR A 4 -14.67 -11.68 2.23
N GLY A 5 -13.61 -11.81 1.42
CA GLY A 5 -13.48 -12.79 0.35
C GLY A 5 -14.31 -12.51 -0.90
N GLN A 6 -14.37 -13.53 -1.77
CA GLN A 6 -14.96 -13.47 -3.12
C GLN A 6 -16.38 -12.91 -3.14
N VAL A 7 -17.26 -13.42 -2.28
CA VAL A 7 -18.67 -13.03 -2.26
C VAL A 7 -18.84 -11.55 -1.97
N ALA A 8 -18.06 -11.00 -1.04
CA ALA A 8 -18.12 -9.58 -0.72
C ALA A 8 -17.58 -8.73 -1.87
N LEU A 9 -16.46 -9.13 -2.48
CA LEU A 9 -15.91 -8.47 -3.67
C LEU A 9 -16.94 -8.41 -4.82
N GLU A 10 -17.55 -9.53 -5.16
CA GLU A 10 -18.55 -9.62 -6.23
C GLU A 10 -19.77 -8.73 -5.94
N ASN A 11 -20.25 -8.73 -4.68
CA ASN A 11 -21.35 -7.85 -4.27
C ASN A 11 -20.98 -6.37 -4.38
N THR A 12 -19.76 -5.99 -3.99
CA THR A 12 -19.26 -4.61 -4.16
C THR A 12 -19.23 -4.23 -5.65
N ILE A 13 -18.63 -5.06 -6.50
CA ILE A 13 -18.57 -4.80 -7.96
C ILE A 13 -19.98 -4.71 -8.56
N LYS A 14 -20.90 -5.58 -8.14
CA LYS A 14 -22.30 -5.55 -8.58
C LYS A 14 -22.99 -4.24 -8.21
N GLU A 15 -22.78 -3.74 -7.00
CA GLU A 15 -23.38 -2.47 -6.56
C GLU A 15 -22.78 -1.27 -7.28
N LEU A 16 -21.46 -1.27 -7.55
CA LEU A 16 -20.80 -0.25 -8.36
C LEU A 16 -21.37 -0.23 -9.80
N LYS A 17 -21.50 -1.40 -10.44
CA LYS A 17 -22.11 -1.54 -11.78
C LYS A 17 -23.56 -1.05 -11.80
N LYS A 18 -24.35 -1.35 -10.76
CA LYS A 18 -25.75 -0.93 -10.63
C LYS A 18 -25.91 0.59 -10.59
N TYR A 19 -24.96 1.32 -10.00
CA TYR A 19 -24.97 2.78 -9.95
C TYR A 19 -24.06 3.46 -10.98
N SER A 20 -23.56 2.70 -11.97
CA SER A 20 -22.66 3.21 -13.01
C SER A 20 -21.42 3.92 -12.44
N VAL A 21 -20.89 3.40 -11.34
CA VAL A 21 -19.64 3.89 -10.73
C VAL A 21 -18.48 3.11 -11.34
N ASP A 22 -17.57 3.83 -11.99
CA ASP A 22 -16.34 3.25 -12.52
C ASP A 22 -15.40 2.80 -11.39
N TYR A 23 -14.66 1.72 -11.65
CA TYR A 23 -13.63 1.20 -10.77
C TYR A 23 -12.47 0.61 -11.59
N ILE A 24 -11.32 0.45 -10.92
CA ILE A 24 -10.07 -0.07 -11.48
C ILE A 24 -9.33 -0.89 -10.42
N GLY A 25 -8.41 -1.75 -10.85
CA GLY A 25 -7.50 -2.48 -9.97
C GLY A 25 -8.14 -3.62 -9.18
N SER A 26 -9.41 -3.92 -9.39
CA SER A 26 -10.11 -5.08 -8.82
C SER A 26 -11.11 -5.64 -9.82
N GLY A 27 -11.36 -6.94 -9.77
CA GLY A 27 -12.23 -7.63 -10.73
C GLY A 27 -12.73 -8.97 -10.22
N ILE A 28 -13.81 -9.47 -10.83
CA ILE A 28 -14.37 -10.81 -10.56
C ILE A 28 -13.47 -11.92 -11.07
N ASP A 29 -12.50 -11.58 -11.93
CA ASP A 29 -11.45 -12.46 -12.46
C ASP A 29 -10.11 -11.70 -12.61
N PHE A 30 -9.09 -12.45 -13.04
CA PHE A 30 -7.75 -11.93 -13.30
C PHE A 30 -7.73 -10.80 -14.34
N HIS A 31 -8.40 -10.97 -15.48
CA HIS A 31 -8.33 -9.99 -16.56
C HIS A 31 -9.03 -8.67 -16.20
N GLU A 32 -10.19 -8.73 -15.55
CA GLU A 32 -10.91 -7.55 -15.09
C GLU A 32 -10.07 -6.79 -14.04
N ALA A 33 -9.40 -7.48 -13.13
CA ALA A 33 -8.58 -6.85 -12.10
C ALA A 33 -7.41 -6.02 -12.65
N TYR A 34 -6.84 -6.44 -13.79
CA TYR A 34 -5.75 -5.73 -14.48
C TYR A 34 -6.25 -4.75 -15.56
N THR A 35 -7.56 -4.51 -15.68
CA THR A 35 -8.09 -3.60 -16.69
C THR A 35 -7.79 -2.14 -16.35
N THR A 36 -7.45 -1.35 -17.36
CA THR A 36 -7.27 0.10 -17.27
C THR A 36 -8.55 0.83 -17.63
N LYS A 37 -8.67 2.09 -17.22
CA LYS A 37 -9.76 2.98 -17.65
C LYS A 37 -9.17 4.20 -18.34
N ILE A 38 -9.89 4.74 -19.31
CA ILE A 38 -9.58 6.02 -19.93
C ILE A 38 -10.76 6.93 -19.68
N ILE A 39 -10.53 8.02 -18.95
CA ILE A 39 -11.51 9.08 -18.81
C ILE A 39 -11.18 10.18 -19.81
N LYS A 40 -12.20 10.76 -20.44
CA LYS A 40 -12.05 11.87 -21.36
C LYS A 40 -12.89 13.04 -20.87
N GLN A 41 -12.26 14.19 -20.69
CA GLN A 41 -12.92 15.45 -20.38
C GLN A 41 -12.39 16.50 -21.35
N ASN A 42 -13.29 17.16 -22.09
CA ASN A 42 -12.93 17.99 -23.25
C ASN A 42 -12.09 17.17 -24.25
N ASP A 43 -10.93 17.68 -24.67
CA ASP A 43 -10.01 16.98 -25.57
C ASP A 43 -8.87 16.24 -24.86
N ILE A 44 -8.90 16.20 -23.52
CA ILE A 44 -7.86 15.55 -22.70
C ILE A 44 -8.32 14.15 -22.28
N LYS A 45 -7.46 13.17 -22.47
CA LYS A 45 -7.62 11.78 -22.06
C LYS A 45 -6.65 11.44 -20.94
N ILE A 46 -7.16 10.86 -19.87
CA ILE A 46 -6.36 10.39 -18.75
C ILE A 46 -6.55 8.88 -18.62
N GLY A 47 -5.43 8.16 -18.71
CA GLY A 47 -5.36 6.72 -18.44
C GLY A 47 -5.24 6.48 -16.94
N LEU A 48 -6.07 5.60 -16.42
CA LEU A 48 -6.14 5.23 -15.02
C LEU A 48 -5.83 3.74 -14.85
N LEU A 49 -4.96 3.44 -13.91
CA LEU A 49 -4.73 2.08 -13.43
C LEU A 49 -4.57 2.09 -11.91
N ALA A 50 -4.87 0.95 -11.28
CA ALA A 50 -4.69 0.79 -9.85
C ALA A 50 -4.11 -0.58 -9.54
N ALA A 51 -3.24 -0.64 -8.55
CA ALA A 51 -2.61 -1.87 -8.10
C ALA A 51 -2.20 -1.78 -6.63
N CYS A 52 -2.11 -2.94 -5.98
CA CYS A 52 -1.77 -3.04 -4.57
C CYS A 52 -0.53 -3.91 -4.34
N GLU A 53 0.01 -3.87 -3.13
CA GLU A 53 0.96 -4.89 -2.67
C GLU A 53 0.32 -6.28 -2.53
N ASN A 54 1.15 -7.34 -2.45
CA ASN A 54 0.70 -8.73 -2.49
C ASN A 54 0.09 -9.26 -1.18
N GLU A 55 -1.05 -8.70 -0.81
CA GLU A 55 -1.82 -9.05 0.36
C GLU A 55 -2.92 -10.11 0.07
N PHE A 56 -3.83 -10.32 1.04
CA PHE A 56 -4.97 -11.20 0.86
C PHE A 56 -5.86 -10.71 -0.29
N GLY A 57 -6.13 -11.58 -1.27
CA GLY A 57 -6.92 -11.26 -2.46
C GLY A 57 -6.12 -10.84 -3.69
N CYS A 58 -4.81 -10.61 -3.54
CA CYS A 58 -3.94 -10.25 -4.66
C CYS A 58 -3.92 -11.35 -5.73
N LEU A 59 -3.97 -10.97 -7.01
CA LEU A 59 -3.89 -11.85 -8.17
C LEU A 59 -2.49 -11.76 -8.78
N TYR A 60 -1.52 -12.44 -8.17
CA TYR A 60 -0.13 -12.50 -8.67
C TYR A 60 0.06 -13.49 -9.83
N GLU A 61 -0.95 -14.32 -10.12
CA GLU A 61 -1.06 -15.24 -11.25
C GLU A 61 -2.55 -15.42 -11.60
N GLU A 62 -2.84 -16.00 -12.76
CA GLU A 62 -4.21 -16.29 -13.18
C GLU A 62 -4.83 -17.40 -12.31
N GLN A 63 -5.98 -17.11 -11.73
CA GLN A 63 -6.70 -17.99 -10.80
C GLN A 63 -8.20 -17.90 -11.11
N ASP A 64 -8.93 -19.00 -10.86
CA ASP A 64 -10.40 -19.06 -11.00
C ASP A 64 -11.09 -18.39 -9.80
N ARG A 65 -10.83 -17.09 -9.62
CA ARG A 65 -11.44 -16.21 -8.61
C ARG A 65 -11.21 -14.75 -8.95
N GLY A 66 -11.94 -13.88 -8.25
CA GLY A 66 -11.72 -12.44 -8.25
C GLY A 66 -10.63 -12.03 -7.27
N GLY A 67 -10.29 -10.74 -7.35
CA GLY A 67 -9.24 -10.14 -6.54
C GLY A 67 -8.82 -8.78 -7.08
N TYR A 68 -7.55 -8.42 -6.82
CA TYR A 68 -6.96 -7.15 -7.26
C TYR A 68 -5.58 -7.32 -7.87
N ALA A 69 -5.20 -6.34 -8.70
CA ALA A 69 -3.94 -6.33 -9.41
C ALA A 69 -2.74 -6.18 -8.48
N TRP A 70 -1.69 -6.98 -8.73
CA TRP A 70 -0.41 -6.88 -8.03
C TRP A 70 0.48 -5.84 -8.70
N ILE A 71 1.00 -4.90 -7.91
CA ILE A 71 1.82 -3.80 -8.42
C ILE A 71 3.14 -4.23 -9.04
N PHE A 72 3.67 -5.42 -8.73
CA PHE A 72 4.88 -5.97 -9.37
C PHE A 72 4.59 -6.92 -10.54
N HIS A 73 3.33 -7.16 -10.89
CA HIS A 73 3.02 -8.02 -12.03
C HIS A 73 3.45 -7.35 -13.36
N PRO A 74 4.04 -8.10 -14.32
CA PRO A 74 4.48 -7.55 -15.60
C PRO A 74 3.40 -6.80 -16.37
N LEU A 75 2.14 -7.25 -16.27
CA LEU A 75 0.99 -6.59 -16.91
C LEU A 75 0.80 -5.13 -16.50
N ILE A 76 1.25 -4.72 -15.31
CA ILE A 76 1.22 -3.31 -14.92
C ILE A 76 2.08 -2.48 -15.86
N GLU A 77 3.31 -2.92 -16.13
CA GLU A 77 4.20 -2.21 -17.05
C GLU A 77 3.72 -2.28 -18.50
N ASP A 78 3.16 -3.41 -18.93
CA ASP A 78 2.60 -3.56 -20.28
C ASP A 78 1.38 -2.66 -20.51
N ASN A 79 0.50 -2.56 -19.51
CA ASN A 79 -0.64 -1.66 -19.54
C ASN A 79 -0.23 -0.18 -19.58
N ILE A 80 0.80 0.21 -18.83
CA ILE A 80 1.36 1.57 -18.89
C ILE A 80 1.86 1.86 -20.31
N ARG A 81 2.66 0.97 -20.91
CA ARG A 81 3.19 1.13 -22.27
C ARG A 81 2.07 1.25 -23.31
N LYS A 82 1.00 0.48 -23.16
CA LYS A 82 -0.17 0.57 -24.03
C LYS A 82 -0.84 1.94 -23.91
N LEU A 83 -1.12 2.38 -22.69
CA LEU A 83 -1.77 3.66 -22.41
C LEU A 83 -0.99 4.85 -22.98
N GLN A 84 0.35 4.81 -22.98
CA GLN A 84 1.17 5.92 -23.51
C GLN A 84 0.84 6.32 -24.96
N SER A 85 0.29 5.40 -25.75
CA SER A 85 -0.13 5.68 -27.14
C SER A 85 -1.59 6.14 -27.27
N GLU A 86 -2.36 6.09 -26.19
CA GLU A 86 -3.82 6.27 -26.20
C GLU A 86 -4.30 7.51 -25.43
N VAL A 87 -3.47 8.05 -24.52
CA VAL A 87 -3.83 9.10 -23.55
C VAL A 87 -2.78 10.21 -23.44
N ASP A 88 -3.18 11.36 -22.89
CA ASP A 88 -2.31 12.52 -22.67
C ASP A 88 -1.59 12.48 -21.31
N ALA A 89 -2.16 11.76 -20.34
CA ALA A 89 -1.54 11.51 -19.04
C ALA A 89 -1.95 10.15 -18.45
N ILE A 90 -1.05 9.53 -17.68
CA ILE A 90 -1.28 8.27 -16.96
C ILE A 90 -1.21 8.52 -15.45
N VAL A 91 -2.27 8.15 -14.75
CA VAL A 91 -2.35 8.16 -13.29
C VAL A 91 -2.43 6.73 -12.76
N LEU A 92 -1.51 6.38 -11.86
CA LEU A 92 -1.52 5.14 -11.11
C LEU A 92 -1.96 5.39 -9.67
N ILE A 93 -3.00 4.69 -9.23
CA ILE A 93 -3.39 4.62 -7.82
C ILE A 93 -2.72 3.39 -7.19
N ALA A 94 -1.84 3.61 -6.23
CA ALA A 94 -1.11 2.54 -5.55
C ALA A 94 -1.60 2.38 -4.11
N HIS A 95 -1.85 1.15 -3.68
CA HIS A 95 -2.14 0.83 -2.28
C HIS A 95 -1.04 -0.11 -1.75
N ALA A 96 0.02 0.50 -1.22
CA ALA A 96 1.22 -0.20 -0.77
C ALA A 96 2.06 0.68 0.15
N GLY A 97 2.70 0.08 1.15
CA GLY A 97 3.63 0.81 2.01
C GLY A 97 3.80 0.19 3.38
N VAL A 98 4.61 0.81 4.23
CA VAL A 98 4.70 0.40 5.63
C VAL A 98 3.71 1.20 6.45
N GLU A 99 2.79 0.49 7.13
CA GLU A 99 1.82 1.14 8.02
C GLU A 99 2.50 1.98 9.10
N ASN A 100 1.96 3.17 9.34
CA ASN A 100 2.37 4.15 10.34
C ASN A 100 3.81 4.67 10.21
N ILE A 101 4.43 4.50 9.04
CA ILE A 101 5.71 5.13 8.71
C ILE A 101 5.46 6.34 7.80
N ASP A 102 6.02 7.49 8.15
CA ASP A 102 5.80 8.81 7.52
C ASP A 102 6.70 9.06 6.28
N PHE A 103 7.44 8.06 5.84
CA PHE A 103 8.19 8.06 4.58
C PHE A 103 8.17 6.68 3.91
N PRO A 104 8.23 6.61 2.58
CA PRO A 104 8.33 5.34 1.86
C PRO A 104 9.69 4.69 2.09
N ILE A 105 9.69 3.40 2.43
CA ILE A 105 10.92 2.60 2.39
C ILE A 105 11.49 2.54 0.96
N LYS A 106 12.79 2.26 0.86
CA LYS A 106 13.55 2.32 -0.39
C LYS A 106 12.91 1.49 -1.49
N GLU A 107 12.45 0.29 -1.17
CA GLU A 107 11.88 -0.65 -2.13
C GLU A 107 10.57 -0.11 -2.76
N TRP A 108 9.72 0.55 -1.99
CA TRP A 108 8.50 1.19 -2.50
C TRP A 108 8.82 2.45 -3.31
N ARG A 109 9.73 3.28 -2.82
CA ARG A 109 10.23 4.45 -3.54
C ARG A 109 10.82 4.06 -4.90
N ASP A 110 11.62 3.01 -4.95
CA ASP A 110 12.22 2.51 -6.18
C ASP A 110 11.19 1.90 -7.12
N ARG A 111 10.18 1.17 -6.61
CA ARG A 111 9.10 0.64 -7.45
C ARG A 111 8.31 1.77 -8.10
N TYR A 112 7.97 2.82 -7.36
CA TYR A 112 7.23 3.96 -7.91
C TYR A 112 8.06 4.70 -8.95
N LYS A 113 9.34 4.96 -8.69
CA LYS A 113 10.27 5.54 -9.67
C LYS A 113 10.38 4.70 -10.94
N ARG A 114 10.47 3.38 -10.81
CA ARG A 114 10.48 2.47 -11.95
C ARG A 114 9.21 2.59 -12.79
N LEU A 115 8.04 2.73 -12.17
CA LEU A 115 6.77 2.88 -12.90
C LEU A 115 6.69 4.24 -13.62
N CYS A 116 7.25 5.29 -13.02
CA CYS A 116 7.46 6.57 -13.71
C CYS A 116 8.41 6.42 -14.91
N ASP A 117 9.52 5.69 -14.79
CA ASP A 117 10.44 5.43 -15.91
C ASP A 117 9.77 4.64 -17.06
N VAL A 118 8.77 3.81 -16.75
CA VAL A 118 7.99 3.10 -17.76
C VAL A 118 7.01 4.04 -18.47
N GLY A 119 6.47 5.04 -17.78
CA GLY A 119 5.57 6.02 -18.40
C GLY A 119 4.49 6.65 -17.53
N VAL A 120 4.45 6.37 -16.22
CA VAL A 120 3.43 6.98 -15.35
C VAL A 120 3.76 8.45 -15.07
N ASP A 121 2.79 9.35 -15.31
CA ASP A 121 2.93 10.78 -15.04
C ASP A 121 2.65 11.11 -13.58
N VAL A 122 1.65 10.48 -12.97
CA VAL A 122 1.30 10.70 -11.55
C VAL A 122 1.06 9.39 -10.82
N ILE A 123 1.75 9.20 -9.69
CA ILE A 123 1.45 8.13 -8.74
C ILE A 123 0.79 8.75 -7.51
N ILE A 124 -0.38 8.21 -7.14
CA ILE A 124 -1.08 8.53 -5.89
C ILE A 124 -1.07 7.29 -5.01
N GLY A 125 -0.27 7.34 -3.96
CA GLY A 125 -0.11 6.29 -2.98
C GLY A 125 -1.08 6.40 -1.80
N HIS A 126 -1.45 5.23 -1.29
CA HIS A 126 -2.22 4.98 -0.08
C HIS A 126 -1.64 3.74 0.61
N HIS A 127 -2.25 3.32 1.73
CA HIS A 127 -1.91 2.18 2.61
C HIS A 127 -1.24 2.56 3.94
N PRO A 128 -0.21 3.42 4.03
CA PRO A 128 0.49 3.68 5.29
C PRO A 128 -0.37 4.21 6.46
N HIS A 129 -1.62 4.65 6.21
CA HIS A 129 -2.52 5.27 7.20
C HIS A 129 -2.00 6.54 7.86
N VAL A 130 -0.90 7.08 7.34
CA VAL A 130 -0.31 8.37 7.72
C VAL A 130 0.08 9.13 6.46
N PRO A 131 0.05 10.47 6.49
CA PRO A 131 0.57 11.29 5.41
C PRO A 131 2.06 11.02 5.19
N GLN A 132 2.46 10.85 3.93
CA GLN A 132 3.86 10.86 3.52
C GLN A 132 4.08 12.02 2.54
N GLY A 133 5.34 12.38 2.34
CA GLY A 133 5.71 13.44 1.40
C GLY A 133 5.44 13.06 -0.05
N TYR A 134 5.72 14.00 -0.94
CA TYR A 134 5.77 13.76 -2.38
C TYR A 134 7.15 14.15 -2.94
N GLU A 135 7.47 13.64 -4.13
CA GLU A 135 8.63 14.10 -4.87
C GLU A 135 8.33 14.21 -6.37
N HIS A 136 9.01 15.17 -7.00
CA HIS A 136 9.16 15.18 -8.45
C HIS A 136 10.26 14.18 -8.83
N TYR A 137 9.95 13.29 -9.77
CA TYR A 137 10.92 12.35 -10.32
C TYR A 137 10.87 12.43 -11.85
N ASN A 138 11.93 13.00 -12.45
CA ASN A 138 11.96 13.36 -13.86
C ASN A 138 10.76 14.27 -14.21
N LYS A 139 9.88 13.82 -15.12
CA LYS A 139 8.66 14.53 -15.50
C LYS A 139 7.45 14.13 -14.66
N SER A 140 7.59 13.13 -13.80
CA SER A 140 6.48 12.54 -13.05
C SER A 140 6.38 13.12 -11.64
N MET A 141 5.18 13.03 -11.08
CA MET A 141 4.89 13.35 -9.70
C MET A 141 4.54 12.09 -8.90
N ILE A 142 5.11 11.95 -7.71
CA ILE A 142 4.83 10.82 -6.81
C ILE A 142 4.34 11.34 -5.46
N PHE A 143 3.07 11.14 -5.15
CA PHE A 143 2.51 11.33 -3.81
C PHE A 143 2.52 9.99 -3.07
N TYR A 144 3.35 9.82 -2.04
CA TYR A 144 3.58 8.49 -1.48
C TYR A 144 2.46 7.97 -0.59
N SER A 145 1.80 8.86 0.16
CA SER A 145 0.62 8.55 0.94
C SER A 145 -0.13 9.82 1.29
N LEU A 146 -1.40 9.88 0.92
CA LEU A 146 -2.28 11.00 1.26
C LEU A 146 -2.77 10.96 2.72
N GLY A 147 -2.59 9.83 3.41
CA GLY A 147 -3.20 9.57 4.72
C GLY A 147 -4.64 9.07 4.62
N ASN A 148 -5.37 9.12 5.72
CA ASN A 148 -6.76 8.65 5.80
C ASN A 148 -7.73 9.79 5.45
N PHE A 149 -8.61 9.56 4.47
CA PHE A 149 -9.68 10.53 4.19
C PHE A 149 -10.75 10.54 5.28
N TYR A 150 -11.20 9.36 5.71
CA TYR A 150 -12.16 9.17 6.81
C TYR A 150 -12.17 7.71 7.28
N PHE A 151 -11.81 7.44 8.53
CA PHE A 151 -11.85 6.09 9.12
C PHE A 151 -12.74 6.06 10.38
N ASP A 152 -13.75 5.19 10.42
CA ASP A 152 -14.71 5.06 11.53
C ASP A 152 -14.68 3.72 12.27
N THR A 153 -13.71 2.87 11.91
CA THR A 153 -13.48 1.59 12.58
C THR A 153 -13.07 1.79 14.04
N ALA A 154 -13.22 0.74 14.87
CA ALA A 154 -12.99 0.83 16.32
C ALA A 154 -11.60 1.43 16.69
N SER A 155 -10.57 1.10 15.93
CA SER A 155 -9.19 1.57 16.16
C SER A 155 -8.93 3.01 15.68
N PHE A 156 -9.80 3.58 14.85
CA PHE A 156 -9.61 4.87 14.19
C PHE A 156 -10.70 5.90 14.53
N ARG A 157 -11.81 5.49 15.15
CA ARG A 157 -12.94 6.36 15.49
C ARG A 157 -12.53 7.63 16.23
N ASN A 158 -11.55 7.53 17.13
CA ASN A 158 -11.08 8.65 17.96
C ASN A 158 -9.81 9.34 17.40
N LYS A 159 -9.26 8.88 16.27
CA LYS A 159 -8.15 9.55 15.60
C LYS A 159 -8.66 10.73 14.78
N THR A 160 -7.84 11.77 14.65
CA THR A 160 -8.20 12.97 13.90
C THR A 160 -8.02 12.81 12.39
N ASP A 161 -7.39 11.74 11.91
CA ASP A 161 -7.17 11.50 10.47
C ASP A 161 -6.56 12.71 9.74
N ASP A 162 -5.63 13.42 10.39
CA ASP A 162 -4.89 14.54 9.80
C ASP A 162 -4.23 14.09 8.49
N SER A 163 -4.68 14.65 7.37
CA SER A 163 -4.34 14.17 6.03
C SER A 163 -4.43 15.28 4.99
N TYR A 164 -4.07 14.98 3.75
CA TYR A 164 -4.23 15.90 2.63
C TYR A 164 -4.76 15.19 1.39
N SER A 165 -5.52 15.90 0.59
CA SER A 165 -5.96 15.50 -0.75
C SER A 165 -5.22 16.32 -1.80
N VAL A 166 -5.20 15.83 -3.04
CA VAL A 166 -4.58 16.51 -4.18
C VAL A 166 -5.64 16.83 -5.24
N ILE A 167 -5.61 18.05 -5.75
CA ILE A 167 -6.26 18.39 -7.03
C ILE A 167 -5.15 18.36 -8.09
N LEU A 168 -5.41 17.70 -9.21
CA LEU A 168 -4.47 17.59 -10.33
C LEU A 168 -5.07 18.26 -11.55
N ASP A 169 -4.32 19.20 -12.12
CA ASP A 169 -4.70 19.91 -13.34
C ASP A 169 -3.92 19.34 -14.52
N PHE A 170 -4.64 18.79 -15.49
CA PHE A 170 -4.05 18.20 -16.69
C PHE A 170 -4.26 19.11 -17.91
N GLY A 171 -3.26 19.14 -18.78
CA GLY A 171 -3.28 19.72 -20.12
C GLY A 171 -2.95 18.66 -21.17
N ILE A 172 -2.84 19.07 -22.43
CA ILE A 172 -2.49 18.16 -23.54
C ILE A 172 -1.05 17.62 -23.43
N ASP A 173 -0.20 18.33 -22.69
CA ASP A 173 1.21 17.98 -22.44
C ASP A 173 1.42 17.23 -21.11
N GLY A 174 0.34 16.77 -20.46
CA GLY A 174 0.37 16.03 -19.20
C GLY A 174 -0.03 16.85 -17.97
N LEU A 175 0.55 16.54 -16.80
CA LEU A 175 0.27 17.26 -15.55
C LEU A 175 0.82 18.70 -15.61
N MET A 176 -0.05 19.70 -15.44
CA MET A 176 0.30 21.11 -15.49
C MET A 176 0.53 21.71 -14.10
N ASN A 177 -0.33 21.37 -13.15
CA ASN A 177 -0.30 21.89 -11.79
C ASN A 177 -0.97 20.93 -10.79
N TYR A 178 -0.77 21.16 -9.51
CA TYR A 178 -1.50 20.50 -8.44
C TYR A 178 -1.71 21.41 -7.24
N ASP A 179 -2.82 21.21 -6.53
CA ASP A 179 -3.11 21.88 -5.26
C ASP A 179 -3.27 20.86 -4.13
N LEU A 180 -2.83 21.24 -2.93
CA LEU A 180 -3.00 20.43 -1.72
C LEU A 180 -4.19 20.95 -0.91
N ILE A 181 -5.07 20.04 -0.52
CA ILE A 181 -6.20 20.33 0.37
C ILE A 181 -6.02 19.57 1.67
N TYR A 182 -5.76 20.30 2.76
CA TYR A 182 -5.64 19.72 4.09
C TYR A 182 -7.01 19.45 4.69
N HIS A 183 -7.14 18.29 5.33
CA HIS A 183 -8.37 17.92 6.02
C HIS A 183 -8.09 17.07 7.25
N LYS A 184 -9.04 17.11 8.20
CA LYS A 184 -9.05 16.24 9.38
C LYS A 184 -10.47 15.95 9.84
N LYS A 185 -10.64 14.90 10.62
CA LYS A 185 -11.90 14.51 11.25
C LYS A 185 -12.18 15.37 12.48
N ILE A 186 -13.28 16.12 12.43
CA ILE A 186 -13.81 16.93 13.54
C ILE A 186 -15.25 16.49 13.78
N ASN A 187 -15.55 16.05 15.00
CA ASN A 187 -16.89 15.59 15.40
C ASN A 187 -17.49 14.52 14.45
N GLY A 188 -16.66 13.58 13.98
CA GLY A 188 -17.09 12.51 13.08
C GLY A 188 -17.34 12.94 11.64
N GLN A 189 -16.83 14.10 11.21
CA GLN A 189 -16.92 14.57 9.83
C GLN A 189 -15.55 15.00 9.31
N THR A 190 -15.27 14.75 8.03
CA THR A 190 -14.06 15.27 7.38
C THR A 190 -14.24 16.76 7.09
N CYS A 191 -13.39 17.59 7.68
CA CYS A 191 -13.41 19.03 7.53
C CYS A 191 -12.14 19.50 6.82
N LYS A 192 -12.30 20.36 5.80
CA LYS A 192 -11.19 21.12 5.21
C LYS A 192 -10.63 22.08 6.27
N VAL A 193 -9.32 22.11 6.41
CA VAL A 193 -8.60 22.95 7.38
C VAL A 193 -7.41 23.64 6.72
N SER A 194 -6.75 24.56 7.43
CA SER A 194 -5.50 25.14 6.95
C SER A 194 -4.33 24.19 7.18
N ALA A 195 -3.20 24.43 6.49
CA ALA A 195 -1.98 23.66 6.70
C ALA A 195 -1.43 23.75 8.14
N LEU A 196 -1.80 24.80 8.90
CA LEU A 196 -1.37 24.99 10.29
C LEU A 196 -2.20 24.17 11.29
N ASP A 197 -3.35 23.63 10.86
CA ASP A 197 -4.29 22.92 11.72
C ASP A 197 -4.08 21.40 11.75
N VAL A 198 -3.17 20.88 10.91
CA VAL A 198 -2.77 19.48 10.87
C VAL A 198 -1.45 19.25 11.61
N SER A 199 -1.23 18.03 12.06
CA SER A 199 -0.06 17.61 12.87
C SER A 199 1.24 17.39 12.07
N PHE A 200 1.26 17.73 10.78
CA PHE A 200 2.43 17.56 9.91
C PHE A 200 2.58 18.77 8.98
N THR A 201 3.79 19.01 8.50
CA THR A 201 3.99 19.85 7.33
C THR A 201 4.51 19.04 6.16
N VAL A 202 4.01 19.33 4.96
CA VAL A 202 4.47 18.67 3.72
C VAL A 202 5.96 18.93 3.47
N SER A 203 6.48 20.10 3.87
CA SER A 203 7.91 20.40 3.77
C SER A 203 8.75 19.45 4.62
N GLU A 204 8.34 19.19 5.88
CA GLU A 204 9.00 18.21 6.74
C GLU A 204 8.93 16.81 6.14
N LEU A 205 7.75 16.38 5.67
CA LEU A 205 7.58 15.08 5.04
C LEU A 205 8.45 14.91 3.78
N ASN A 206 8.53 15.93 2.93
CA ASN A 206 9.40 15.94 1.76
C ASN A 206 10.89 15.91 2.16
N SER A 207 11.26 16.56 3.27
CA SER A 207 12.63 16.52 3.78
C SER A 207 13.08 15.11 4.15
N LEU A 208 12.16 14.24 4.59
CA LEU A 208 12.45 12.83 4.90
C LEU A 208 12.96 12.04 3.68
N LEU A 209 12.64 12.49 2.46
CA LEU A 209 13.04 11.85 1.20
C LEU A 209 14.46 12.23 0.74
N SER A 210 15.11 13.16 1.43
CA SER A 210 16.43 13.70 1.06
C SER A 210 17.53 13.29 2.04
N THR A 211 17.85 14.15 3.00
CA THR A 211 19.00 14.00 3.90
C THR A 211 18.84 12.77 4.80
N ASN A 212 19.88 11.93 4.85
CA ASN A 212 19.92 10.68 5.62
C ASN A 212 18.83 9.65 5.27
N TYR A 213 18.17 9.77 4.10
CA TYR A 213 17.09 8.88 3.70
C TYR A 213 17.47 7.38 3.79
N LEU A 214 18.61 6.99 3.19
CA LEU A 214 19.05 5.59 3.20
C LEU A 214 19.34 5.07 4.61
N ARG A 215 20.00 5.88 5.43
CA ARG A 215 20.28 5.54 6.83
C ARG A 215 18.97 5.37 7.62
N ARG A 216 18.03 6.30 7.48
CA ARG A 216 16.70 6.23 8.11
C ARG A 216 15.95 4.97 7.67
N ASN A 217 16.00 4.65 6.39
CA ASN A 217 15.41 3.44 5.81
C ASN A 217 16.00 2.15 6.40
N ASP A 218 17.32 2.12 6.59
CA ASP A 218 18.00 0.97 7.20
C ASP A 218 17.67 0.84 8.70
N GLU A 219 17.69 1.95 9.44
CA GLU A 219 17.34 2.01 10.86
C GLU A 219 15.88 1.58 11.12
N ILE A 220 14.92 2.08 10.32
CA ILE A 220 13.51 1.68 10.48
C ILE A 220 13.31 0.20 10.13
N SER A 221 14.02 -0.33 9.15
CA SER A 221 13.89 -1.74 8.76
C SER A 221 14.33 -2.67 9.88
N ILE A 222 15.48 -2.38 10.52
CA ILE A 222 15.95 -3.12 11.70
C ILE A 222 14.96 -2.98 12.86
N THR A 223 14.43 -1.77 13.07
CA THR A 223 13.48 -1.50 14.16
C THR A 223 12.21 -2.33 14.01
N LEU A 224 11.57 -2.27 12.84
CA LEU A 224 10.35 -3.02 12.54
C LEU A 224 10.57 -4.53 12.55
N PHE A 225 11.72 -4.98 12.07
CA PHE A 225 12.10 -6.39 12.14
C PHE A 225 12.14 -6.88 13.60
N ASN A 226 12.85 -6.19 14.47
CA ASN A 226 12.98 -6.59 15.87
C ASN A 226 11.67 -6.44 16.65
N GLN A 227 10.90 -5.38 16.37
CA GLN A 227 9.70 -5.05 17.12
C GLN A 227 8.49 -5.93 16.73
N TYR A 228 8.36 -6.25 15.44
CA TYR A 228 7.17 -6.92 14.90
C TYR A 228 7.52 -8.18 14.15
N TYR A 229 8.26 -8.07 13.05
CA TYR A 229 8.35 -9.15 12.06
C TYR A 229 9.06 -10.40 12.60
N PHE A 230 10.10 -10.25 13.42
CA PHE A 230 10.77 -11.40 14.04
C PHE A 230 9.80 -12.28 14.83
N SER A 231 8.89 -11.67 15.59
CA SER A 231 7.87 -12.40 16.35
C SER A 231 6.85 -13.12 15.45
N TYR A 232 6.58 -12.60 14.25
CA TYR A 232 5.73 -13.26 13.27
C TYR A 232 6.39 -14.53 12.74
N TYR A 233 7.71 -14.51 12.51
CA TYR A 233 8.48 -15.70 12.14
C TYR A 233 8.58 -16.71 13.30
N GLU A 234 8.82 -16.27 14.53
CA GLU A 234 8.79 -17.16 15.71
C GLU A 234 7.43 -17.88 15.80
N THR A 235 6.33 -17.14 15.65
CA THR A 235 4.97 -17.68 15.68
C THR A 235 4.74 -18.67 14.54
N ALA A 236 5.12 -18.30 13.31
CA ALA A 236 4.98 -19.15 12.13
C ALA A 236 5.78 -20.46 12.25
N LEU A 237 6.99 -20.41 12.82
CA LEU A 237 7.83 -21.59 13.04
C LEU A 237 7.41 -22.40 14.28
N GLY A 238 6.46 -21.90 15.08
CA GLY A 238 6.00 -22.53 16.31
C GLY A 238 7.06 -22.50 17.42
N VAL A 239 7.93 -21.48 17.40
CA VAL A 239 8.89 -21.18 18.45
C VAL A 239 8.16 -20.48 19.58
N LEU A 240 8.44 -20.90 20.83
CA LEU A 240 7.92 -20.23 22.02
C LEU A 240 8.71 -18.92 22.26
N PRO A 241 8.05 -17.79 22.52
CA PRO A 241 8.76 -16.55 22.88
C PRO A 241 9.67 -16.79 24.08
N LYS A 242 10.91 -16.31 24.01
CA LYS A 242 11.95 -16.56 25.04
C LYS A 242 11.50 -16.16 26.46
N ASN A 243 10.65 -15.15 26.59
CA ASN A 243 10.14 -14.63 27.88
C ASN A 243 8.74 -15.15 28.26
N SER A 244 8.35 -16.34 27.79
CA SER A 244 7.04 -16.92 28.13
C SER A 244 7.03 -17.50 29.55
N ASN A 245 6.10 -17.02 30.39
CA ASN A 245 5.87 -17.57 31.73
C ASN A 245 5.40 -19.04 31.64
N THR A 246 5.61 -19.80 32.71
CA THR A 246 5.34 -21.27 32.79
C THR A 246 3.92 -21.64 32.37
N VAL A 247 2.92 -20.81 32.72
CA VAL A 247 1.51 -21.00 32.32
C VAL A 247 1.32 -20.90 30.81
N ASN A 248 2.01 -19.97 30.14
CA ASN A 248 1.91 -19.79 28.69
C ASN A 248 2.60 -20.95 27.95
N LYS A 249 3.69 -21.50 28.50
CA LYS A 249 4.33 -22.71 27.97
C LYS A 249 3.38 -23.91 28.02
N ILE A 250 2.69 -24.11 29.15
CA ILE A 250 1.69 -25.19 29.31
C ILE A 250 0.51 -25.00 28.35
N LYS A 251 -0.07 -23.79 28.27
CA LYS A 251 -1.17 -23.50 27.32
C LYS A 251 -0.76 -23.73 25.87
N HIS A 252 0.46 -23.34 25.49
CA HIS A 252 0.98 -23.58 24.15
C HIS A 252 1.10 -25.08 23.85
N PHE A 253 1.62 -25.86 24.80
CA PHE A 253 1.74 -27.32 24.67
C PHE A 253 0.37 -28.00 24.51
N ILE A 254 -0.60 -27.63 25.35
CA ILE A 254 -1.98 -28.14 25.27
C ILE A 254 -2.62 -27.80 23.92
N LYS A 255 -2.52 -26.53 23.47
CA LYS A 255 -3.05 -26.13 22.16
C LYS A 255 -2.39 -26.89 21.01
N LYS A 256 -1.08 -27.15 21.09
CA LYS A 256 -0.33 -27.88 20.06
C LYS A 256 -0.79 -29.33 19.92
N ILE A 257 -1.26 -29.95 21.02
CA ILE A 257 -1.79 -31.32 21.02
C ILE A 257 -3.25 -31.35 20.58
N ILE A 258 -4.10 -30.50 21.17
CA ILE A 258 -5.57 -30.54 20.95
C ILE A 258 -5.98 -29.96 19.59
N PHE A 259 -5.33 -28.88 19.13
CA PHE A 259 -5.66 -28.18 17.88
C PHE A 259 -4.54 -28.28 16.84
N ARG A 260 -3.89 -29.45 16.76
CA ARG A 260 -2.66 -29.64 15.99
C ARG A 260 -2.76 -29.21 14.52
N ASN A 261 -3.85 -29.56 13.84
CA ASN A 261 -4.04 -29.25 12.41
C ASN A 261 -4.36 -27.77 12.20
N ILE A 262 -5.33 -27.20 12.93
CA ILE A 262 -5.67 -25.76 12.86
C ILE A 262 -4.45 -24.89 13.17
N ASN A 263 -3.65 -25.27 14.17
CA ASN A 263 -2.40 -24.56 14.49
C ASN A 263 -1.32 -24.75 13.43
N ARG A 264 -1.34 -25.81 12.63
CA ARG A 264 -0.41 -25.98 11.51
C ARG A 264 -0.83 -25.08 10.35
N ASP A 265 -2.11 -25.06 10.01
CA ASP A 265 -2.64 -24.27 8.89
C ASP A 265 -2.48 -22.77 9.14
N ASN A 266 -2.82 -22.30 10.35
CA ASN A 266 -2.61 -20.90 10.73
C ASN A 266 -1.13 -20.49 10.69
N ARG A 267 -0.22 -21.40 11.07
CA ARG A 267 1.24 -21.14 11.02
C ARG A 267 1.76 -21.10 9.58
N ASN A 268 1.30 -22.01 8.72
CA ASN A 268 1.63 -22.00 7.31
C ASN A 268 1.12 -20.73 6.64
N LEU A 269 -0.10 -20.30 6.97
CA LEU A 269 -0.69 -19.06 6.45
C LEU A 269 0.12 -17.83 6.89
N MET A 270 0.50 -17.75 8.17
CA MET A 270 1.37 -16.68 8.67
C MET A 270 2.73 -16.67 7.96
N LEU A 271 3.34 -17.84 7.75
CA LEU A 271 4.59 -17.95 7.03
C LEU A 271 4.45 -17.47 5.57
N LEU A 272 3.38 -17.88 4.90
CA LEU A 272 3.07 -17.42 3.55
C LEU A 272 2.91 -15.90 3.52
N HIS A 273 2.17 -15.31 4.47
CA HIS A 273 1.98 -13.86 4.54
C HIS A 273 3.30 -13.11 4.75
N ASN A 274 4.17 -13.60 5.64
CA ASN A 274 5.47 -12.99 5.88
C ASN A 274 6.38 -12.99 4.64
N LEU A 275 6.23 -13.97 3.75
CA LEU A 275 7.02 -14.10 2.52
C LEU A 275 6.37 -13.38 1.33
N ARG A 276 5.02 -13.38 1.28
CA ARG A 276 4.25 -12.91 0.14
C ARG A 276 4.04 -11.40 0.17
N ILE A 277 3.69 -10.84 1.33
CA ILE A 277 3.42 -9.40 1.48
C ILE A 277 4.72 -8.65 1.19
N ASP A 278 4.69 -7.81 0.16
CA ASP A 278 5.88 -7.14 -0.36
C ASP A 278 6.56 -6.31 0.73
N THR A 279 5.80 -5.52 1.48
CA THR A 279 6.30 -4.74 2.61
C THR A 279 7.02 -5.60 3.65
N HIS A 280 6.40 -6.70 4.08
CA HIS A 280 7.00 -7.59 5.09
C HIS A 280 8.32 -8.16 4.58
N ARG A 281 8.32 -8.66 3.34
CA ARG A 281 9.49 -9.23 2.70
C ARG A 281 10.62 -8.21 2.57
N PHE A 282 10.33 -7.00 2.09
CA PHE A 282 11.33 -5.94 1.91
C PHE A 282 11.99 -5.55 3.23
N VAL A 283 11.20 -5.27 4.25
CA VAL A 283 11.73 -4.88 5.57
C VAL A 283 12.58 -5.99 6.18
N VAL A 284 12.09 -7.23 6.16
CA VAL A 284 12.79 -8.39 6.74
C VAL A 284 14.09 -8.68 6.00
N GLN A 285 14.04 -8.73 4.66
CA GLN A 285 15.22 -8.98 3.85
C GLN A 285 16.29 -7.91 4.10
N ARG A 286 15.92 -6.63 4.07
CA ARG A 286 16.84 -5.53 4.34
C ARG A 286 17.44 -5.61 5.74
N ALA A 287 16.63 -5.80 6.77
CA ALA A 287 17.11 -5.91 8.14
C ALA A 287 18.09 -7.08 8.32
N LEU A 288 17.78 -8.24 7.76
CA LEU A 288 18.65 -9.41 7.84
C LEU A 288 19.97 -9.22 7.09
N SER A 289 19.96 -8.60 5.91
CA SER A 289 21.20 -8.24 5.19
C SER A 289 22.04 -7.28 6.02
N LEU A 290 21.45 -6.21 6.58
CA LEU A 290 22.15 -5.26 7.46
C LEU A 290 22.77 -5.93 8.70
N LEU A 291 22.06 -6.87 9.31
CA LEU A 291 22.51 -7.54 10.53
C LEU A 291 23.56 -8.65 10.28
N SER A 292 23.58 -9.24 9.08
CA SER A 292 24.32 -10.48 8.79
C SER A 292 25.45 -10.31 7.78
N GLU A 293 25.25 -9.46 6.77
CA GLU A 293 26.21 -9.25 5.67
C GLU A 293 27.18 -8.12 6.00
N TYR A 294 26.72 -7.01 6.59
CA TYR A 294 27.58 -5.86 6.93
C TYR A 294 28.42 -6.04 8.20
N LYS A 295 28.34 -7.21 8.85
CA LYS A 295 29.23 -7.61 9.96
C LYS A 295 30.40 -8.48 9.50
N GLN A 296 30.46 -8.86 8.22
CA GLN A 296 31.58 -9.56 7.60
C GLN A 296 32.47 -8.56 6.86
#